data_AF-A0A4V2AQ71-F1
#
_entry.id   AF-A0A4V2AQ71-F1
#
_cell.length_a   1.000
_cell.length_b   1.000
_cell.length_c   1.000
_cell.angle_alpha   90.00
_cell.angle_beta   90.00
_cell.angle_gamma   90.00
#
_symmetry.space_group_name_H-M   'P 1'
#
loop_
_entity.id
_entity.type
_entity.pdbx_description
1 polymer ?
#
loop_
_entity_poly.entity_id
_entity_poly.type
_entity_poly.pdbx_seq_one_letter_code
_entity_poly.pdbx_strand_id
1 'polypeptide(L)'
;MTFLVPVFNEEQVIPFFYQAVADFRAAIEDRYQVSMLFINDGSTDQTQEVLKVLAGRDESVRAVSFSRNFGKEAALFAGLEHSTTDIVIPIDVDLQDPLQTVHAMLEKYEQGFDVVLGKRIDRSSDGFLKKKSAEMFYRFHNKISTPKIEENVGDFRLMTRRVVDELVKLRETQLFMKGLLSWVGFKTAIVPYK
;
A
#
# COMPACT_ATOMS: atom_id res chain seq x y z
N MET A 1 4.00 12.97 1.54
CA MET A 1 3.47 11.59 1.52
C MET A 1 4.50 10.63 0.96
N THR A 2 4.38 9.35 1.28
CA THR A 2 5.28 8.28 0.82
C THR A 2 4.49 7.14 0.19
N PHE A 3 4.83 6.77 -1.04
CA PHE A 3 4.49 5.47 -1.59
C PHE A 3 5.43 4.43 -1.01
N LEU A 4 4.87 3.44 -0.31
CA LEU A 4 5.60 2.35 0.30
C LEU A 4 5.48 1.13 -0.63
N VAL A 5 6.62 0.65 -1.12
CA VAL A 5 6.66 -0.29 -2.24
C VAL A 5 7.52 -1.52 -1.87
N PRO A 6 6.91 -2.61 -1.40
CA PRO A 6 7.61 -3.88 -1.23
C PRO A 6 8.00 -4.45 -2.60
N VAL A 7 9.24 -4.90 -2.76
CA VAL A 7 9.74 -5.48 -4.01
C VAL A 7 10.57 -6.74 -3.78
N PHE A 8 10.45 -7.72 -4.66
CA PHE A 8 11.26 -8.93 -4.69
C PHE A 8 11.42 -9.43 -6.12
N ASN A 9 12.64 -9.35 -6.65
CA ASN A 9 12.98 -9.65 -8.04
C ASN A 9 12.17 -8.87 -9.09
N GLU A 10 12.24 -7.53 -9.03
CA GLU A 10 11.43 -6.60 -9.82
C GLU A 10 12.30 -5.62 -10.64
N GLU A 11 13.53 -6.01 -11.00
CA GLU A 11 14.52 -5.13 -11.65
C GLU A 11 13.99 -4.44 -12.92
N GLN A 12 13.07 -5.11 -13.65
CA GLN A 12 12.51 -4.62 -14.90
C GLN A 12 11.31 -3.69 -14.70
N VAL A 13 10.56 -3.85 -13.61
CA VAL A 13 9.30 -3.13 -13.36
C VAL A 13 9.55 -1.80 -12.64
N ILE A 14 10.54 -1.77 -11.75
CA ILE A 14 10.89 -0.60 -10.93
C ILE A 14 11.09 0.70 -11.75
N PRO A 15 11.79 0.70 -12.91
CA PRO A 15 11.96 1.92 -13.71
C PRO A 15 10.64 2.49 -14.23
N PHE A 16 9.69 1.62 -14.63
CA PHE A 16 8.37 2.05 -15.11
C PHE A 16 7.54 2.62 -13.97
N PHE A 17 7.53 1.95 -12.81
CA PHE A 17 6.88 2.44 -11.61
C PHE A 17 7.42 3.81 -11.20
N TYR A 18 8.75 3.95 -11.14
CA TYR A 18 9.41 5.21 -10.82
C TYR A 18 8.94 6.34 -11.75
N GLN A 19 8.90 6.10 -13.06
CA GLN A 19 8.48 7.13 -14.01
C GLN A 19 7.01 7.53 -13.80
N ALA A 20 6.12 6.54 -13.63
CA ALA A 20 4.71 6.82 -13.38
C ALA A 20 4.48 7.63 -12.10
N VAL A 21 5.21 7.32 -11.02
CA VAL A 21 5.14 8.08 -9.77
C VAL A 21 5.79 9.46 -9.92
N ALA A 22 6.87 9.60 -10.71
CA ALA A 22 7.49 10.90 -10.98
C ALA A 22 6.54 11.83 -11.76
N ASP A 23 5.81 11.30 -12.76
CA ASP A 23 4.81 12.05 -13.51
C ASP A 23 3.63 12.46 -12.62
N PHE A 24 3.14 11.51 -11.80
CA PHE A 24 2.10 11.78 -10.80
C PHE A 24 2.55 12.83 -9.78
N ARG A 25 3.79 12.76 -9.29
CA ARG A 25 4.38 13.74 -8.37
C ARG A 25 4.39 15.13 -8.97
N ALA A 26 4.87 15.27 -10.21
CA ALA A 26 4.88 16.56 -10.90
C ALA A 26 3.48 17.16 -11.04
N ALA A 27 2.46 16.33 -11.27
CA ALA A 27 1.07 16.78 -11.39
C ALA A 27 0.46 17.32 -10.08
N ILE A 28 1.06 17.05 -8.91
CA ILE A 28 0.53 17.46 -7.59
C ILE A 28 1.54 18.21 -6.72
N GLU A 29 2.68 18.62 -7.28
CA GLU A 29 3.81 19.17 -6.53
C GLU A 29 3.46 20.46 -5.76
N ASP A 30 2.50 21.25 -6.27
CA ASP A 30 2.00 22.46 -5.62
C ASP A 30 1.30 22.22 -4.28
N ARG A 31 0.85 20.98 -4.05
CA ARG A 31 0.04 20.61 -2.87
C ARG A 31 0.71 19.56 -2.00
N TYR A 32 1.50 18.65 -2.59
CA TYR A 32 2.04 17.51 -1.89
C TYR A 32 3.49 17.23 -2.29
N GLN A 33 4.36 17.09 -1.29
CA GLN A 33 5.67 16.46 -1.47
C GLN A 33 5.49 14.94 -1.53
N VAL A 34 5.95 14.32 -2.61
CA VAL A 34 5.82 12.87 -2.84
C VAL A 34 7.19 12.21 -2.79
N SER A 35 7.28 11.12 -2.03
CA SER A 35 8.48 10.28 -1.91
C SER A 35 8.13 8.82 -2.18
N MET A 36 9.15 8.02 -2.50
CA MET A 36 9.05 6.58 -2.67
C MET A 36 9.97 5.90 -1.65
N LEU A 37 9.44 4.92 -0.93
CA LEU A 37 10.19 4.06 -0.03
C LEU A 37 10.07 2.62 -0.52
N PHE A 38 11.12 2.12 -1.15
CA PHE A 38 11.20 0.74 -1.60
C PHE A 38 11.73 -0.15 -0.47
N ILE A 39 11.07 -1.28 -0.25
CA ILE A 39 11.55 -2.30 0.68
C ILE A 39 11.89 -3.54 -0.14
N ASN A 40 13.19 -3.73 -0.39
CA ASN A 40 13.71 -4.90 -1.09
C ASN A 40 13.76 -6.10 -0.14
N ASP A 41 12.87 -7.07 -0.37
CA ASP A 41 12.71 -8.29 0.42
C ASP A 41 13.75 -9.36 0.03
N GLY A 42 15.02 -8.97 -0.01
CA GLY A 42 16.16 -9.85 -0.26
C GLY A 42 16.22 -10.44 -1.68
N SER A 43 15.96 -9.61 -2.71
CA SER A 43 16.09 -9.99 -4.12
C SER A 43 17.44 -10.62 -4.47
N THR A 44 17.43 -11.50 -5.46
CA THR A 44 18.61 -12.19 -6.01
C THR A 44 19.01 -11.70 -7.41
N ASP A 45 18.19 -10.87 -8.02
CA ASP A 45 18.45 -10.19 -9.31
C ASP A 45 19.09 -8.80 -9.09
N GLN A 46 19.09 -7.93 -10.11
CA GLN A 46 19.67 -6.59 -10.02
C GLN A 46 18.75 -5.56 -9.35
N THR A 47 17.63 -5.96 -8.74
CA THR A 47 16.69 -5.05 -8.03
C THR A 47 17.43 -4.11 -7.08
N GLN A 48 18.36 -4.64 -6.28
CA GLN A 48 19.09 -3.83 -5.31
C GLN A 48 19.96 -2.76 -5.99
N GLU A 49 20.60 -3.09 -7.10
CA GLU A 49 21.45 -2.16 -7.84
C GLU A 49 20.62 -1.08 -8.54
N VAL A 50 19.48 -1.46 -9.12
CA VAL A 50 18.51 -0.50 -9.69
C VAL A 50 18.07 0.50 -8.61
N LEU A 51 17.67 0.02 -7.43
CA LEU A 51 17.25 0.87 -6.31
C LEU A 51 18.36 1.80 -5.81
N LYS A 52 19.61 1.32 -5.73
CA LYS A 52 20.77 2.16 -5.36
C LYS A 52 20.98 3.29 -6.35
N VAL A 53 20.90 3.01 -7.64
CA VAL A 53 21.02 4.04 -8.70
C VAL A 53 19.89 5.05 -8.59
N LEU A 54 18.65 4.61 -8.36
CA LEU A 54 17.50 5.49 -8.18
C LEU A 54 17.66 6.40 -6.95
N ALA A 55 18.04 5.84 -5.80
CA ALA A 55 18.23 6.62 -4.57
C ALA A 55 19.43 7.58 -4.66
N GLY A 56 20.46 7.24 -5.45
CA GLY A 56 21.61 8.12 -5.68
C GLY A 56 21.32 9.31 -6.60
N ARG A 57 20.24 9.27 -7.40
CA ARG A 57 19.88 10.32 -8.36
C ARG A 57 18.69 11.18 -7.95
N ASP A 58 17.78 10.66 -7.11
CA ASP A 58 16.56 11.34 -6.69
C ASP A 58 16.42 11.21 -5.16
N GLU A 59 16.56 12.33 -4.44
CA GLU A 59 16.50 12.39 -2.98
C GLU A 59 15.13 12.00 -2.40
N SER A 60 14.08 12.02 -3.23
CA SER A 60 12.75 11.55 -2.82
C SER A 60 12.61 10.02 -2.86
N VAL A 61 13.62 9.31 -3.38
CA VAL A 61 13.67 7.84 -3.42
C VAL A 61 14.56 7.33 -2.31
N ARG A 62 14.00 6.47 -1.46
CA ARG A 62 14.75 5.71 -0.45
C ARG A 62 14.52 4.22 -0.64
N ALA A 63 15.50 3.43 -0.26
CA ALA A 63 15.40 1.97 -0.27
C ALA A 63 15.95 1.37 1.02
N VAL A 64 15.27 0.35 1.54
CA VAL A 64 15.76 -0.53 2.60
C VAL A 64 15.86 -1.93 2.02
N SER A 65 16.96 -2.64 2.26
CA SER A 65 17.16 -4.00 1.76
C SER A 65 17.32 -4.98 2.91
N PHE A 66 16.55 -6.05 2.88
CA PHE A 66 16.71 -7.18 3.78
C PHE A 66 17.87 -8.07 3.35
N SER A 67 18.44 -8.80 4.31
CA SER A 67 19.54 -9.74 4.08
C SER A 67 19.12 -11.03 3.36
N ARG A 68 17.81 -11.33 3.36
CA ARG A 68 17.16 -12.47 2.70
C ARG A 68 15.67 -12.19 2.57
N ASN A 69 14.95 -13.06 1.88
CA ASN A 69 13.49 -12.98 1.79
C ASN A 69 12.82 -13.34 3.14
N PHE A 70 11.94 -12.45 3.60
CA PHE A 70 11.09 -12.59 4.79
C PHE A 70 9.58 -12.53 4.45
N GLY A 71 9.22 -12.11 3.25
CA GLY A 71 7.85 -12.04 2.75
C GLY A 71 7.29 -10.62 2.70
N LYS A 72 6.28 -10.44 1.85
CA LYS A 72 5.63 -9.14 1.57
C LYS A 72 5.17 -8.41 2.84
N GLU A 73 4.57 -9.12 3.80
CA GLU A 73 4.07 -8.51 5.05
C GLU A 73 5.20 -7.96 5.92
N ALA A 74 6.33 -8.67 6.02
CA ALA A 74 7.49 -8.21 6.77
C ALA A 74 8.09 -6.96 6.10
N ALA A 75 8.17 -6.96 4.76
CA ALA A 75 8.62 -5.81 3.99
C ALA A 75 7.67 -4.61 4.16
N LEU A 76 6.36 -4.85 4.13
CA LEU A 76 5.35 -3.83 4.37
C LEU A 76 5.49 -3.21 5.77
N PHE A 77 5.57 -4.04 6.82
CA PHE A 77 5.72 -3.57 8.19
C PHE A 77 7.02 -2.76 8.38
N ALA A 78 8.15 -3.24 7.86
CA ALA A 78 9.40 -2.48 7.90
C ALA A 78 9.26 -1.14 7.16
N GLY A 79 8.55 -1.10 6.04
CA GLY A 79 8.25 0.15 5.36
C GLY A 79 7.43 1.11 6.21
N LEU A 80 6.45 0.62 6.98
CA LEU A 80 5.67 1.46 7.89
C LEU A 80 6.56 2.05 8.99
N GLU A 81 7.48 1.27 9.55
CA GLU A 81 8.47 1.72 10.53
C GLU A 81 9.45 2.78 9.99
N HIS A 82 9.88 2.64 8.73
CA HIS A 82 10.86 3.54 8.10
C HIS A 82 10.23 4.74 7.36
N SER A 83 8.90 4.78 7.29
CA SER A 83 8.14 5.90 6.74
C SER A 83 8.10 7.05 7.74
N THR A 84 8.38 8.27 7.28
CA THR A 84 8.48 9.46 8.14
C THR A 84 7.50 10.57 7.75
N THR A 85 6.65 10.34 6.75
CA THR A 85 5.75 11.36 6.21
C THR A 85 4.35 11.28 6.84
N ASP A 86 3.58 12.34 6.65
CA ASP A 86 2.22 12.47 7.21
C ASP A 86 1.20 11.48 6.64
N ILE A 87 1.49 10.95 5.45
CA ILE A 87 0.61 10.08 4.68
C ILE A 87 1.45 8.96 4.06
N VAL A 88 1.04 7.72 4.29
CA VAL A 88 1.69 6.52 3.75
C VAL A 88 0.70 5.74 2.91
N ILE A 89 1.12 5.37 1.71
CA ILE A 89 0.30 4.63 0.74
C ILE A 89 1.07 3.39 0.31
N PRO A 90 0.77 2.21 0.89
CA PRO A 90 1.26 0.94 0.37
C PRO A 90 0.72 0.70 -1.04
N ILE A 91 1.61 0.33 -1.97
CA ILE A 91 1.27 0.04 -3.36
C ILE A 91 2.23 -1.01 -3.93
N ASP A 92 1.72 -1.87 -4.80
CA ASP A 92 2.53 -2.84 -5.54
C ASP A 92 3.24 -2.16 -6.73
N VAL A 93 4.45 -2.64 -7.04
CA VAL A 93 5.33 -2.01 -8.04
C VAL A 93 4.81 -2.17 -9.48
N ASP A 94 3.92 -3.12 -9.73
CA ASP A 94 3.38 -3.41 -11.06
C ASP A 94 2.27 -2.46 -11.52
N LEU A 95 1.85 -1.51 -10.67
CA LEU A 95 0.79 -0.54 -10.94
C LEU A 95 -0.56 -1.17 -11.31
N GLN A 96 -0.87 -2.36 -10.79
CA GLN A 96 -2.23 -2.91 -10.91
C GLN A 96 -3.28 -1.98 -10.27
N ASP A 97 -2.90 -1.25 -9.23
CA ASP A 97 -3.70 -0.20 -8.63
C ASP A 97 -3.38 1.16 -9.28
N PRO A 98 -4.36 1.84 -9.90
CA PRO A 98 -4.09 3.06 -10.64
C PRO A 98 -3.79 4.24 -9.72
N LEU A 99 -2.68 4.93 -9.99
CA LEU A 99 -2.24 6.13 -9.25
C LEU A 99 -3.31 7.24 -9.24
N GLN A 100 -4.17 7.30 -10.25
CA GLN A 100 -5.27 8.27 -10.32
C GLN A 100 -6.24 8.12 -9.14
N THR A 101 -6.39 6.90 -8.60
CA THR A 101 -7.23 6.65 -7.41
C THR A 101 -6.69 7.40 -6.19
N VAL A 102 -5.38 7.68 -6.14
CA VAL A 102 -4.76 8.43 -5.05
C VAL A 102 -5.32 9.85 -4.97
N HIS A 103 -5.69 10.49 -6.08
CA HIS A 103 -6.33 11.82 -6.03
C HIS A 103 -7.63 11.78 -5.21
N ALA A 104 -8.51 10.82 -5.49
CA ALA A 104 -9.74 10.65 -4.74
C ALA A 104 -9.49 10.23 -3.28
N MET A 105 -8.39 9.49 -3.00
CA MET A 105 -7.99 9.22 -1.63
C MET A 105 -7.55 10.50 -0.88
N LEU A 106 -6.79 11.37 -1.54
CA LEU A 106 -6.35 12.65 -0.98
C LEU A 106 -7.53 13.58 -0.69
N GLU A 107 -8.54 13.63 -1.56
CA GLU A 107 -9.77 14.39 -1.30
C GLU A 107 -10.50 13.92 -0.02
N LYS A 108 -10.51 12.61 0.24
CA LYS A 108 -11.07 12.06 1.48
C LYS A 108 -10.17 12.37 2.68
N TYR A 109 -8.85 12.28 2.52
CA TYR A 109 -7.94 12.71 3.57
C TYR A 109 -8.17 14.18 3.97
N GLU A 110 -8.35 15.08 3.00
CA GLU A 110 -8.65 16.50 3.23
C GLU A 110 -10.00 16.73 3.93
N GLN A 111 -10.96 15.81 3.80
CA GLN A 111 -12.21 15.79 4.56
C GLN A 111 -12.04 15.30 6.02
N GLY A 112 -10.83 14.95 6.43
CA GLY A 112 -10.49 14.51 7.78
C GLY A 112 -10.64 13.02 8.02
N PHE A 113 -10.59 12.20 6.96
CA PHE A 113 -10.50 10.74 7.09
C PHE A 113 -9.05 10.31 7.33
N ASP A 114 -8.88 9.37 8.26
CA ASP A 114 -7.59 8.87 8.71
C ASP A 114 -7.08 7.71 7.88
N VAL A 115 -8.03 6.95 7.34
CA VAL A 115 -7.82 5.78 6.51
C VAL A 115 -8.73 5.90 5.30
N VAL A 116 -8.17 5.74 4.10
CA VAL A 116 -8.96 5.71 2.87
C VAL A 116 -8.64 4.43 2.12
N LEU A 117 -9.66 3.59 1.98
CA LEU A 117 -9.53 2.25 1.43
C LEU A 117 -9.83 2.26 -0.07
N GLY A 118 -8.92 1.72 -0.87
CA GLY A 118 -9.20 1.40 -2.25
C GLY A 118 -10.08 0.15 -2.33
N LYS A 119 -11.23 0.27 -3.01
CA LYS A 119 -12.11 -0.87 -3.28
C LYS A 119 -12.24 -1.11 -4.77
N ARG A 120 -11.67 -2.22 -5.26
CA ARG A 120 -11.79 -2.61 -6.66
C ARG A 120 -13.23 -3.05 -6.96
N ILE A 121 -13.88 -2.38 -7.91
CA ILE A 121 -15.28 -2.62 -8.32
C ILE A 121 -15.35 -3.71 -9.39
N ASP A 122 -14.39 -3.72 -10.33
CA ASP A 122 -14.45 -4.57 -11.51
C ASP A 122 -13.74 -5.91 -11.26
N ARG A 123 -14.49 -7.00 -11.42
CA ARG A 123 -14.06 -8.40 -11.29
C ARG A 123 -14.29 -9.17 -12.60
N SER A 124 -14.33 -8.49 -13.73
CA SER A 124 -14.51 -9.14 -15.04
C SER A 124 -13.43 -10.18 -15.39
N SER A 125 -12.30 -10.22 -14.66
CA SER A 125 -11.23 -11.23 -14.79
C SER A 125 -11.26 -12.39 -13.78
N ASP A 126 -12.16 -12.38 -12.78
CA ASP A 126 -12.25 -13.47 -11.80
C ASP A 126 -13.20 -14.57 -12.30
N GLY A 127 -12.67 -15.78 -12.51
CA GLY A 127 -13.48 -16.95 -12.84
C GLY A 127 -14.60 -17.18 -11.81
N PHE A 128 -15.79 -17.58 -12.28
CA PHE A 128 -17.03 -17.72 -11.50
C PHE A 128 -16.87 -18.49 -10.17
N LEU A 129 -15.92 -19.43 -10.11
CA LEU A 129 -15.60 -20.23 -8.93
C LEU A 129 -14.89 -19.43 -7.82
N LYS A 130 -13.99 -18.49 -8.15
CA LYS A 130 -13.30 -17.63 -7.17
C LYS A 130 -14.24 -16.64 -6.51
N LYS A 131 -15.21 -16.13 -7.27
CA LYS A 131 -16.22 -15.19 -6.76
C LYS A 131 -17.10 -15.84 -5.69
N LYS A 132 -17.56 -17.07 -5.94
CA LYS A 132 -18.46 -17.81 -5.04
C LYS A 132 -17.75 -18.31 -3.77
N SER A 133 -16.48 -18.70 -3.85
CA SER A 133 -15.70 -19.10 -2.66
C SER A 133 -15.36 -17.90 -1.77
N ALA A 134 -15.01 -16.76 -2.37
CA ALA A 134 -14.77 -15.51 -1.64
C ALA A 134 -16.04 -15.05 -0.90
N GLU A 135 -17.19 -14.99 -1.58
CA GLU A 135 -18.48 -14.61 -0.96
C GLU A 135 -18.93 -15.55 0.16
N MET A 136 -18.53 -16.83 0.11
CA MET A 136 -18.84 -17.81 1.16
C MET A 136 -17.92 -17.62 2.37
N PHE A 137 -16.62 -17.41 2.13
CA PHE A 137 -15.64 -17.12 3.17
C PHE A 137 -16.01 -15.84 3.94
N TYR A 138 -16.33 -14.75 3.23
CA TYR A 138 -16.70 -13.48 3.85
C TYR A 138 -18.04 -13.55 4.60
N ARG A 139 -19.05 -14.26 4.08
CA ARG A 139 -20.31 -14.51 4.82
C ARG A 139 -20.09 -15.29 6.11
N PHE A 140 -19.23 -16.30 6.08
CA PHE A 140 -18.94 -17.10 7.26
C PHE A 140 -18.12 -16.29 8.28
N HIS A 141 -17.09 -15.59 7.82
CA HIS A 141 -16.27 -14.71 8.64
C HIS A 141 -17.10 -13.58 9.28
N ASN A 142 -17.92 -12.86 8.53
CA ASN A 142 -18.75 -11.75 9.04
C ASN A 142 -19.89 -12.18 9.98
N LYS A 143 -20.17 -13.49 10.05
CA LYS A 143 -21.14 -14.06 11.00
C LYS A 143 -20.51 -14.40 12.36
N ILE A 144 -19.19 -14.59 12.41
CA ILE A 144 -18.46 -15.09 13.58
C ILE A 144 -17.51 -14.03 14.15
N SER A 145 -17.12 -13.04 13.34
CA SER A 145 -16.09 -12.06 13.68
C SER A 145 -16.70 -10.67 13.82
N THR A 146 -16.39 -10.00 14.94
CA THR A 146 -16.61 -8.57 15.10
C THR A 146 -15.22 -7.95 15.22
N PRO A 147 -14.86 -6.97 14.39
CA PRO A 147 -15.67 -6.21 13.41
C PRO A 147 -15.86 -6.89 12.02
N LYS A 148 -16.85 -6.40 11.26
CA LYS A 148 -17.18 -6.89 9.91
C LYS A 148 -16.04 -6.54 8.93
N ILE A 149 -15.59 -7.51 8.16
CA ILE A 149 -14.66 -7.31 7.06
C ILE A 149 -15.43 -6.86 5.83
N GLU A 150 -15.04 -5.70 5.29
CA GLU A 150 -15.47 -5.26 3.97
C GLU A 150 -14.83 -6.13 2.88
N GLU A 151 -15.67 -6.79 2.07
CA GLU A 151 -15.20 -7.57 0.93
C GLU A 151 -14.49 -6.65 -0.08
N ASN A 152 -13.35 -7.11 -0.63
CA ASN A 152 -12.63 -6.47 -1.75
C ASN A 152 -11.97 -5.12 -1.44
N VAL A 153 -11.76 -4.83 -0.16
CA VAL A 153 -10.78 -3.84 0.27
C VAL A 153 -9.39 -4.49 0.20
N GLY A 154 -8.55 -3.96 -0.70
CA GLY A 154 -7.21 -4.48 -0.98
C GLY A 154 -6.13 -3.93 -0.04
N ASP A 155 -4.87 -4.23 -0.39
CA ASP A 155 -3.69 -3.67 0.29
C ASP A 155 -3.53 -2.16 0.02
N PHE A 156 -4.12 -1.68 -1.07
CA PHE A 156 -4.06 -0.30 -1.51
C PHE A 156 -4.94 0.63 -0.67
N ARG A 157 -4.27 1.49 0.08
CA ARG A 157 -4.91 2.37 1.06
C ARG A 157 -4.05 3.59 1.36
N LEU A 158 -4.71 4.67 1.72
CA LEU A 158 -4.08 5.82 2.33
C LEU A 158 -4.20 5.70 3.86
N MET A 159 -3.09 5.90 4.56
CA MET A 159 -3.05 5.97 6.02
C MET A 159 -2.35 7.24 6.48
N THR A 160 -2.94 7.93 7.45
CA THR A 160 -2.28 9.06 8.12
C THR A 160 -1.19 8.58 9.08
N ARG A 161 -0.24 9.47 9.41
CA ARG A 161 0.86 9.20 10.35
C ARG A 161 0.38 8.59 11.66
N ARG A 162 -0.67 9.15 12.27
CA ARG A 162 -1.24 8.60 13.51
C ARG A 162 -1.70 7.14 13.38
N VAL A 163 -2.28 6.76 12.24
CA VAL A 163 -2.69 5.37 11.99
C VAL A 163 -1.45 4.50 11.93
N VAL A 164 -0.45 4.90 11.15
CA VAL A 164 0.79 4.13 10.99
C VAL A 164 1.52 3.98 12.34
N ASP A 165 1.57 5.02 13.17
CA ASP A 165 2.17 4.96 14.51
C ASP A 165 1.49 3.95 15.42
N GLU A 166 0.15 3.91 15.44
CA GLU A 166 -0.58 2.90 16.22
C GLU A 166 -0.38 1.49 15.66
N LEU A 167 -0.35 1.33 14.33
CA LEU A 167 -0.08 0.03 13.71
C LEU A 167 1.32 -0.50 14.08
N VAL A 168 2.34 0.36 14.04
CA VAL A 168 3.72 -0.02 14.42
C VAL A 168 3.81 -0.41 15.90
N LYS A 169 3.08 0.27 16.79
CA LYS A 169 3.05 -0.07 18.23
C LYS A 169 2.48 -1.45 18.51
N LEU A 170 1.53 -1.93 17.70
CA LEU A 170 0.92 -3.24 17.89
C LEU A 170 1.90 -4.39 17.61
N ARG A 171 2.98 -4.14 16.85
CA ARG A 171 4.02 -5.13 16.51
C ARG A 171 3.46 -6.44 15.93
N GLU A 172 2.27 -6.38 15.33
CA GLU A 172 1.65 -7.55 14.72
C GLU A 172 2.26 -7.76 13.33
N THR A 173 3.07 -8.80 13.19
CA THR A 173 3.79 -9.11 11.95
C THR A 173 2.90 -9.84 10.94
N GLN A 174 1.82 -10.47 11.42
CA GLN A 174 0.73 -10.96 10.58
C GLN A 174 -0.35 -9.90 10.59
N LEU A 175 -0.14 -8.83 9.82
CA LEU A 175 -1.14 -7.79 9.62
C LEU A 175 -2.37 -8.45 8.97
N PHE A 176 -3.26 -9.01 9.77
CA PHE A 176 -4.63 -9.27 9.39
C PHE A 176 -5.34 -7.90 9.35
N MET A 177 -4.91 -7.11 8.37
CA MET A 177 -5.20 -5.71 8.09
C MET A 177 -6.68 -5.40 8.17
N LYS A 178 -7.52 -6.37 7.78
CA LYS A 178 -8.97 -6.25 7.69
C LYS A 178 -9.64 -6.19 9.08
N GLY A 179 -9.07 -6.85 10.08
CA GLY A 179 -9.53 -6.77 11.48
C GLY A 179 -8.87 -5.63 12.25
N LEU A 180 -7.61 -5.30 11.92
CA LEU A 180 -6.85 -4.29 12.66
C LEU A 180 -7.42 -2.87 12.46
N LEU A 181 -7.72 -2.47 11.22
CA LEU A 181 -8.21 -1.11 10.92
C LEU A 181 -9.56 -0.80 11.56
N SER A 182 -10.37 -1.83 11.76
CA SER A 182 -11.68 -1.73 12.41
C SER A 182 -11.56 -1.84 13.94
N TRP A 183 -10.42 -2.28 14.48
CA TRP A 183 -10.11 -2.30 15.91
C TRP A 183 -9.57 -0.95 16.41
N VAL A 184 -8.72 -0.26 15.64
CA VAL A 184 -8.17 1.05 16.03
C VAL A 184 -9.19 2.21 15.96
N GLY A 185 -10.36 2.01 15.34
CA GLY A 185 -11.49 2.96 15.43
C GLY A 185 -11.33 4.28 14.68
N PHE A 186 -10.38 4.37 13.74
CA PHE A 186 -10.11 5.58 12.96
C PHE A 186 -11.19 5.90 11.92
N LYS A 187 -11.33 7.19 11.56
CA LYS A 187 -12.31 7.62 10.53
C LYS A 187 -11.91 7.04 9.17
N THR A 188 -12.74 6.13 8.66
CA THR A 188 -12.43 5.38 7.44
C THR A 188 -13.38 5.75 6.31
N ALA A 189 -12.84 6.06 5.13
CA ALA A 189 -13.58 6.23 3.88
C ALA A 189 -13.22 5.11 2.89
N ILE A 190 -14.08 4.91 1.89
CA ILE A 190 -13.86 3.97 0.80
C ILE A 190 -13.90 4.74 -0.52
N VAL A 191 -12.88 4.53 -1.36
CA VAL A 191 -12.81 5.05 -2.73
C VAL A 191 -12.86 3.86 -3.68
N PRO A 192 -13.93 3.74 -4.48
CA PRO A 192 -14.07 2.62 -5.39
C PRO A 192 -13.34 2.91 -6.72
N TYR A 193 -12.64 1.92 -7.29
CA TYR A 193 -11.91 2.05 -8.56
C TYR A 193 -12.09 0.81 -9.45
N LYS A 194 -11.82 0.93 -10.76
CA LYS A 194 -11.95 -0.16 -11.73
C LYS A 194 -10.63 -0.90 -11.89
#